data_AF-A0A3D5FBH3-F1
#
_entry.id   AF-A0A3D5FBH3-F1
#
_cell.length_a   1.000
_cell.length_b   1.000
_cell.length_c   1.000
_cell.angle_alpha   90.00
_cell.angle_beta   90.00
_cell.angle_gamma   90.00
#
_symmetry.space_group_name_H-M   'P 1'
#
loop_
_entity.id
_entity.type
_entity.pdbx_description
1 polymer ?
#
loop_
_entity_poly.entity_id
_entity_poly.type
_entity_poly.pdbx_seq_one_letter_code
_entity_poly.pdbx_strand_id
1 'polypeptide(L)'
;MFCTQEFLEANKDFWKRLGSGEHQSGLFERRTAQGNPIWLEATYNPILGPDGNVIKVIKFATDVTAQVEEKQLITKAAELAFSTAEETAQIAEQGNVMLKKSVVASDSARSQVNTANDLMAKLIEQSTSIGAIVSTIRSIAE
;
A
#
# COMPACT_ATOMS: atom_id res chain seq x y z
N MET A 1 36.92 1.53 -9.46
CA MET A 1 36.95 1.43 -7.98
C MET A 1 35.87 0.45 -7.56
N PHE A 2 36.18 -0.52 -6.68
CA PHE A 2 35.25 -1.61 -6.30
C PHE A 2 34.29 -1.25 -5.15
N CYS A 3 34.15 0.02 -4.83
CA CYS A 3 33.37 0.55 -3.71
C CYS A 3 32.30 1.51 -4.25
N THR A 4 31.22 1.71 -3.50
CA THR A 4 30.31 2.84 -3.74
C THR A 4 30.91 4.14 -3.21
N GLN A 5 30.51 5.28 -3.79
CA GLN A 5 30.94 6.60 -3.32
C GLN A 5 30.48 6.83 -1.87
N GLU A 6 29.23 6.46 -1.58
CA GLU A 6 28.63 6.54 -0.25
C GLU A 6 29.45 5.77 0.80
N PHE A 7 29.92 4.55 0.47
CA PHE A 7 30.75 3.77 1.39
C PHE A 7 32.05 4.50 1.73
N LEU A 8 32.72 5.12 0.75
CA LEU A 8 33.99 5.83 0.97
C LEU A 8 33.80 7.06 1.84
N GLU A 9 32.71 7.79 1.63
CA GLU A 9 32.39 8.99 2.40
C GLU A 9 32.04 8.67 3.84
N ALA A 10 31.26 7.60 4.06
CA ALA A 10 30.88 7.14 5.39
C ALA A 10 32.04 6.46 6.15
N ASN A 11 33.03 5.89 5.45
CA ASN A 11 34.08 5.05 6.05
C ASN A 11 35.50 5.57 5.74
N LYS A 12 35.73 6.87 5.88
CA LYS A 12 37.04 7.50 5.61
C LYS A 12 38.18 6.92 6.45
N ASP A 13 37.89 6.50 7.68
CA ASP A 13 38.87 5.92 8.60
C ASP A 13 39.01 4.38 8.50
N PHE A 14 38.34 3.72 7.54
CA PHE A 14 38.32 2.26 7.44
C PHE A 14 39.72 1.63 7.43
N TRP A 15 40.60 2.15 6.57
CA TRP A 15 41.98 1.67 6.48
C TRP A 15 42.84 2.11 7.65
N LYS A 16 42.56 3.28 8.24
CA LYS A 16 43.27 3.77 9.43
C LYS A 16 43.02 2.87 10.63
N ARG A 17 41.77 2.45 10.84
CA ARG A 17 41.37 1.51 11.90
C ARG A 17 41.99 0.13 11.70
N LEU A 18 41.98 -0.39 10.46
CA LEU A 18 42.69 -1.63 10.14
C LEU A 18 44.20 -1.50 10.39
N GLY A 19 44.80 -0.35 10.06
CA GLY A 19 46.21 -0.06 10.30
C GLY A 19 46.58 0.05 11.79
N SER A 20 45.62 0.36 12.66
CA SER A 20 45.80 0.31 14.12
C SER A 20 45.53 -1.07 14.73
N GLY A 21 45.34 -2.11 13.91
CA GLY A 21 45.09 -3.48 14.35
C GLY A 21 43.62 -3.80 14.60
N GLU A 22 42.70 -2.87 14.33
CA GLU A 22 41.27 -3.09 14.57
C GLU A 22 40.64 -3.86 13.40
N HIS A 23 40.19 -5.09 13.65
CA HIS A 23 39.46 -5.86 12.65
C HIS A 23 38.12 -5.19 12.28
N GLN A 24 37.67 -5.39 11.04
CA GLN A 24 36.38 -4.88 10.56
C GLN A 24 35.56 -6.03 10.00
N SER A 25 34.33 -6.20 10.47
CA SER A 25 33.41 -7.23 10.00
C SER A 25 32.05 -6.63 9.65
N GLY A 26 31.37 -7.21 8.67
CA GLY A 26 30.01 -6.83 8.32
C GLY A 26 29.63 -7.15 6.89
N LEU A 27 28.50 -6.59 6.48
CA LEU A 27 27.98 -6.66 5.13
C LEU A 27 28.44 -5.44 4.34
N PHE A 28 29.06 -5.67 3.19
CA PHE A 28 29.64 -4.62 2.36
C PHE A 28 29.11 -4.69 0.94
N GLU A 29 28.43 -3.63 0.50
CA GLU A 29 28.16 -3.43 -0.92
C GLU A 29 29.45 -3.04 -1.65
N ARG A 30 29.75 -3.74 -2.73
CA ARG A 30 30.92 -3.53 -3.58
C ARG A 30 30.51 -3.57 -5.04
N ARG A 31 31.47 -3.28 -5.91
CA ARG A 31 31.33 -3.40 -7.37
C ARG A 31 32.26 -4.48 -7.88
N THR A 32 31.76 -5.33 -8.77
CA THR A 32 32.56 -6.30 -9.52
C THR A 32 33.49 -5.60 -10.52
N ALA A 33 34.35 -6.36 -11.21
CA ALA A 33 35.18 -5.83 -12.29
C ALA A 33 34.36 -5.19 -13.43
N GLN A 34 33.14 -5.70 -13.65
CA GLN A 34 32.18 -5.19 -14.63
C GLN A 34 31.34 -4.01 -14.10
N GLY A 35 31.51 -3.62 -12.82
CA GLY A 35 30.79 -2.51 -12.21
C GLY A 35 29.46 -2.88 -11.55
N ASN A 36 29.01 -4.12 -11.71
CA ASN A 36 27.76 -4.64 -11.13
C ASN A 36 27.83 -4.67 -9.59
N PRO A 37 26.73 -4.39 -8.88
CA PRO A 37 26.67 -4.51 -7.42
C PRO A 37 26.91 -5.96 -6.99
N ILE A 38 27.58 -6.13 -5.86
CA ILE A 38 27.79 -7.41 -5.18
C ILE A 38 27.77 -7.15 -3.67
N TRP A 39 27.11 -8.02 -2.93
CA TRP A 39 27.06 -7.97 -1.48
C TRP A 39 28.02 -9.00 -0.90
N LEU A 40 28.97 -8.53 -0.09
CA LEU A 40 29.96 -9.38 0.55
C LEU A 40 29.78 -9.34 2.07
N GLU A 41 29.46 -10.48 2.66
CA GLU A 41 29.67 -10.68 4.10
C GLU A 41 31.16 -10.95 4.29
N ALA A 42 31.86 -10.04 4.98
CA ALA A 42 33.30 -10.08 5.02
C ALA A 42 33.88 -9.68 6.38
N THR A 43 35.05 -10.23 6.68
CA THR A 43 35.89 -9.84 7.80
C THR A 43 37.29 -9.51 7.31
N TYR A 44 37.78 -8.33 7.68
CA TYR A 44 39.12 -7.83 7.44
C TYR A 44 39.92 -7.95 8.73
N ASN A 45 40.95 -8.80 8.72
CA ASN A 45 41.76 -9.17 9.86
C ASN A 45 43.20 -8.66 9.68
N PRO A 46 43.63 -7.65 10.47
CA PRO A 46 45.02 -7.21 10.51
C PRO A 46 45.93 -8.32 11.06
N ILE A 47 47.11 -8.49 10.46
CA ILE A 47 48.19 -9.33 10.96
C ILE A 47 49.27 -8.42 11.53
N LEU A 48 49.58 -8.61 12.81
CA LEU A 48 50.62 -7.87 13.52
C LEU A 48 52.00 -8.52 13.33
N GLY A 49 53.01 -7.69 13.14
CA GLY A 49 54.42 -8.09 13.17
C GLY A 49 54.97 -8.17 14.60
N PRO A 50 56.24 -8.59 14.76
CA PRO A 50 56.89 -8.71 16.06
C PRO A 50 57.00 -7.38 16.84
N ASP A 51 56.94 -6.25 16.14
CA ASP A 51 56.95 -4.89 16.68
C ASP A 51 55.55 -4.38 17.05
N GLY A 52 54.51 -5.21 16.90
CA GLY A 52 53.11 -4.85 17.17
C GLY A 52 52.46 -4.04 16.05
N ASN A 53 53.18 -3.73 14.96
CA ASN A 53 52.63 -2.98 13.83
C ASN A 53 51.90 -3.89 12.85
N VAL A 54 50.85 -3.38 12.21
CA VAL A 54 50.12 -4.12 11.16
C VAL A 54 51.01 -4.25 9.92
N ILE A 55 51.37 -5.48 9.57
CA ILE A 55 52.20 -5.78 8.40
C ILE A 55 51.36 -6.25 7.20
N LYS A 56 50.17 -6.80 7.45
CA LYS A 56 49.25 -7.31 6.42
C LYS A 56 47.80 -7.20 6.88
N VAL A 57 46.87 -7.23 5.94
CA VAL A 57 45.42 -7.41 6.21
C VAL A 57 44.94 -8.57 5.35
N ILE A 58 44.30 -9.56 5.98
CA ILE A 58 43.63 -10.66 5.27
C ILE A 58 42.13 -10.40 5.30
N LYS A 59 41.49 -10.48 4.13
CA LYS A 59 40.04 -10.40 3.98
C LYS A 59 39.47 -11.79 3.69
N PHE A 60 38.54 -12.23 4.52
CA PHE A 60 37.64 -13.34 4.19
C PHE A 60 36.31 -12.73 3.75
N ALA A 61 35.74 -13.24 2.65
CA ALA A 61 34.51 -12.69 2.09
C ALA A 61 33.70 -13.81 1.44
N THR A 62 32.40 -13.82 1.74
CA THR A 62 31.41 -14.67 1.10
C THR A 62 30.48 -13.79 0.27
N ASP A 63 30.22 -14.20 -0.97
CA ASP A 63 29.18 -13.57 -1.78
C ASP A 63 27.81 -13.98 -1.24
N VAL A 64 27.05 -12.99 -0.78
CA VAL A 64 25.71 -13.14 -0.23
C VAL A 64 24.67 -12.38 -1.05
N THR A 65 25.01 -11.99 -2.28
CA THR A 65 24.16 -11.19 -3.18
C THR A 65 22.79 -11.82 -3.37
N ALA A 66 22.74 -13.12 -3.67
CA ALA A 66 21.47 -13.83 -3.87
C ALA A 66 20.57 -13.78 -2.63
N GLN A 67 21.15 -13.88 -1.42
CA GLN A 67 20.39 -13.86 -0.16
C GLN A 67 19.85 -12.45 0.14
N VAL A 68 20.64 -11.41 -0.15
CA VAL A 68 20.22 -10.02 0.01
C VAL A 68 19.09 -9.70 -0.99
N GLU A 69 19.25 -10.09 -2.25
CA GLU A 69 18.23 -9.89 -3.30
C GLU A 69 16.94 -10.65 -2.98
N GLU A 70 17.03 -11.91 -2.56
CA GLU A 70 15.86 -12.70 -2.15
C GLU A 70 15.13 -12.04 -0.98
N LYS A 71 15.86 -11.59 0.05
CA LYS A 71 15.28 -10.88 1.19
C LYS A 71 14.56 -9.60 0.75
N GLN A 72 15.17 -8.81 -0.14
CA GLN A 72 14.56 -7.59 -0.67
C GLN A 72 13.27 -7.90 -1.44
N LEU A 73 13.27 -8.95 -2.26
CA LEU A 73 12.07 -9.40 -2.98
C LEU A 73 10.95 -9.80 -2.03
N ILE A 74 11.26 -10.56 -0.97
CA ILE A 74 10.28 -10.98 0.04
C ILE A 74 9.70 -9.77 0.77
N THR A 75 10.55 -8.84 1.22
CA THR A 75 10.08 -7.61 1.90
C THR A 75 9.17 -6.79 1.00
N LYS A 76 9.57 -6.57 -0.26
CA LYS A 76 8.76 -5.81 -1.21
C LYS A 76 7.42 -6.49 -1.52
N ALA A 77 7.42 -7.82 -1.63
CA ALA A 77 6.19 -8.58 -1.84
C ALA A 77 5.24 -8.48 -0.63
N ALA A 78 5.78 -8.54 0.59
CA ALA A 78 5.00 -8.39 1.82
C ALA A 78 4.40 -6.98 1.95
N GLU A 79 5.17 -5.93 1.65
CA GLU A 79 4.69 -4.54 1.64
C GLU A 79 3.56 -4.33 0.64
N LEU A 80 3.71 -4.87 -0.58
CA LEU A 80 2.68 -4.80 -1.61
C LEU A 80 1.40 -5.52 -1.15
N ALA A 81 1.52 -6.74 -0.63
CA ALA A 81 0.38 -7.50 -0.13
C ALA A 81 -0.35 -6.78 1.01
N PHE A 82 0.40 -6.15 1.91
CA PHE A 82 -0.15 -5.36 3.00
C PHE A 82 -0.95 -4.15 2.48
N SER A 83 -0.36 -3.36 1.58
CA SER A 83 -1.02 -2.19 0.97
C SER A 83 -2.30 -2.59 0.21
N THR A 84 -2.24 -3.66 -0.59
CA THR A 84 -3.42 -4.18 -1.29
C THR A 84 -4.52 -4.66 -0.34
N ALA A 85 -4.15 -5.28 0.79
CA ALA A 85 -5.13 -5.72 1.79
C ALA A 85 -5.82 -4.52 2.47
N GLU A 86 -5.07 -3.46 2.78
CA GLU A 86 -5.62 -2.22 3.34
C GLU A 86 -6.60 -1.55 2.36
N GLU A 87 -6.20 -1.42 1.09
CA GLU A 87 -7.06 -0.88 0.03
C GLU A 87 -8.34 -1.71 -0.14
N THR A 88 -8.20 -3.05 -0.15
CA THR A 88 -9.35 -3.97 -0.26
C THR A 88 -10.31 -3.81 0.91
N ALA A 89 -9.79 -3.69 2.14
CA ALA A 89 -10.62 -3.48 3.33
C ALA A 89 -11.36 -2.14 3.27
N GLN A 90 -10.69 -1.08 2.82
CA GLN A 90 -11.30 0.24 2.64
C GLN A 90 -12.41 0.22 1.58
N ILE A 91 -12.17 -0.43 0.44
CA ILE A 91 -13.17 -0.59 -0.63
C ILE A 91 -14.38 -1.38 -0.12
N ALA A 92 -14.16 -2.46 0.63
CA ALA A 92 -15.24 -3.26 1.21
C ALA A 92 -16.11 -2.43 2.17
N GLU A 93 -15.49 -1.61 3.02
CA GLU A 93 -16.23 -0.73 3.94
C GLU A 93 -17.04 0.33 3.19
N GLN A 94 -16.45 0.96 2.18
CA GLN A 94 -17.18 1.89 1.30
C GLN A 94 -18.35 1.20 0.59
N GLY A 95 -18.16 -0.05 0.16
CA GLY A 95 -19.21 -0.89 -0.39
C GLY A 95 -20.37 -1.09 0.59
N ASN A 96 -20.07 -1.42 1.85
CA ASN A 96 -21.09 -1.57 2.90
C ASN A 96 -21.86 -0.26 3.15
N VAL A 97 -21.17 0.87 3.17
CA VAL A 97 -21.81 2.20 3.29
C VAL A 97 -22.73 2.48 2.10
N MET A 98 -22.29 2.16 0.88
CA MET A 98 -23.12 2.33 -0.32
C MET A 98 -24.36 1.45 -0.29
N LEU A 99 -24.23 0.17 0.10
CA LEU A 99 -25.36 -0.75 0.24
C LEU A 99 -26.38 -0.23 1.26
N LYS A 100 -25.93 0.29 2.42
CA LYS A 100 -26.82 0.94 3.39
C LYS A 100 -27.59 2.11 2.78
N LYS A 101 -26.91 2.96 2.00
CA LYS A 101 -27.58 4.09 1.30
C LYS A 101 -28.62 3.60 0.29
N SER A 102 -28.31 2.56 -0.48
CA SER A 102 -29.26 1.98 -1.44
C SER A 102 -30.50 1.37 -0.76
N VAL A 103 -30.35 0.72 0.40
CA VAL A 103 -31.48 0.24 1.19
C VAL A 103 -32.37 1.41 1.63
N VAL A 104 -31.77 2.46 2.19
CA VAL A 104 -32.52 3.68 2.61
C VAL A 104 -33.22 4.34 1.43
N ALA A 105 -32.55 4.44 0.28
CA ALA A 105 -33.14 5.00 -0.94
C ALA A 105 -34.34 4.16 -1.43
N SER A 106 -34.24 2.83 -1.33
CA SER A 106 -35.34 1.91 -1.70
C SER A 106 -36.54 2.06 -0.76
N ASP A 107 -36.31 2.20 0.55
CA ASP A 107 -37.38 2.47 1.51
C ASP A 107 -38.06 3.82 1.26
N SER A 108 -37.27 4.86 0.93
CA SER A 108 -37.82 6.16 0.56
C SER A 108 -38.67 6.08 -0.72
N ALA A 109 -38.19 5.39 -1.75
CA ALA A 109 -38.94 5.18 -2.99
C ALA A 109 -40.25 4.41 -2.74
N ARG A 110 -40.22 3.36 -1.90
CA ARG A 110 -41.42 2.61 -1.50
C ARG A 110 -42.42 3.51 -0.79
N SER A 111 -41.95 4.39 0.10
CA SER A 111 -42.82 5.37 0.77
C SER A 111 -43.45 6.34 -0.23
N GLN A 112 -42.68 6.85 -1.20
CA GLN A 112 -43.21 7.76 -2.23
C GLN A 112 -44.27 7.09 -3.12
N VAL A 113 -44.05 5.82 -3.50
CA VAL A 113 -45.03 5.03 -4.26
C VAL A 113 -46.33 4.87 -3.48
N ASN A 114 -46.25 4.56 -2.18
CA ASN A 114 -47.44 4.45 -1.34
C ASN A 114 -48.19 5.79 -1.27
N THR A 115 -47.49 6.90 -1.06
CA THR A 115 -48.10 8.24 -1.06
C THR A 115 -48.76 8.57 -2.41
N ALA A 116 -48.14 8.19 -3.53
CA ALA A 116 -48.70 8.39 -4.85
C ALA A 116 -49.99 7.57 -5.06
N ASN A 117 -50.03 6.33 -4.57
CA ASN A 117 -51.24 5.50 -4.60
C ASN A 117 -52.38 6.14 -3.79
N ASP A 118 -52.08 6.65 -2.60
CA ASP A 118 -53.08 7.34 -1.76
C ASP A 118 -53.62 8.61 -2.44
N LEU A 119 -52.75 9.38 -3.09
CA LEU A 119 -53.15 10.57 -3.86
C LEU A 119 -54.00 10.20 -5.07
N MET A 120 -53.66 9.14 -5.79
CA MET A 120 -54.47 8.64 -6.90
C MET A 120 -55.87 8.22 -6.44
N ALA A 121 -55.98 7.53 -5.30
CA ALA A 121 -57.28 7.15 -4.73
C ALA A 121 -58.15 8.39 -4.44
N LYS A 122 -57.58 9.42 -3.81
CA LYS A 122 -58.28 10.69 -3.54
C LYS A 122 -58.68 11.42 -4.83
N LEU A 123 -57.84 11.36 -5.86
CA LEU A 123 -58.13 12.00 -7.15
C LEU A 123 -59.30 11.31 -7.88
N ILE A 124 -59.39 9.97 -7.81
CA ILE A 124 -60.53 9.20 -8.33
C ILE A 124 -61.82 9.56 -7.60
N GLU A 125 -61.77 9.68 -6.27
CA GLU A 125 -62.90 10.13 -5.44
C GLU A 125 -63.38 11.54 -5.86
N GLN A 126 -62.45 12.49 -5.99
CA GLN A 126 -62.76 13.85 -6.46
C GLN A 126 -63.33 13.87 -7.88
N SER A 127 -62.77 13.10 -8.80
CA SER A 127 -63.26 13.00 -10.18
C SER A 127 -64.69 12.46 -10.23
N THR A 128 -65.01 11.46 -9.40
CA THR A 128 -66.36 10.90 -9.28
C THR A 128 -67.34 11.96 -8.77
N SER A 129 -66.95 12.74 -7.76
CA SER A 129 -67.76 13.85 -7.23
C SER A 129 -68.01 14.94 -8.28
N ILE A 130 -66.98 15.33 -9.05
CA ILE A 130 -67.13 16.27 -10.18
C ILE A 130 -68.10 15.71 -11.22
N GLY A 131 -67.99 14.42 -11.56
CA GLY A 131 -68.93 13.75 -12.47
C GLY A 131 -70.39 13.85 -11.99
N ALA A 132 -70.63 13.66 -10.70
CA ALA A 132 -71.97 13.82 -10.11
C ALA A 132 -72.47 15.27 -10.18
N ILE A 133 -71.61 16.25 -9.95
CA ILE A 133 -71.95 17.68 -10.08
C ILE A 133 -72.33 18.00 -11.54
N VAL A 134 -71.53 17.56 -12.51
CA VAL A 134 -71.81 17.78 -13.94
C VAL A 134 -73.12 17.12 -14.36
N SER A 135 -73.41 15.89 -13.88
CA SER A 135 -74.70 15.22 -14.11
C SER A 135 -75.88 16.03 -13.55
N THR A 136 -75.71 16.62 -12.36
CA THR A 136 -76.74 17.45 -11.72
C THR A 136 -76.99 18.73 -12.51
N ILE A 137 -75.94 19.42 -12.95
CA ILE A 137 -76.05 20.63 -13.79
C ILE A 137 -76.77 20.32 -15.10
N ARG A 138 -76.43 19.20 -15.75
CA ARG A 138 -77.09 18.78 -16.99
C ARG A 138 -78.59 18.52 -16.78
N SER A 139 -78.98 17.99 -15.63
CA SER A 139 -80.39 17.73 -15.29
C SER A 139 -81.21 18.99 -14.99
N ILE A 140 -80.55 20.11 -14.66
CA ILE A 140 -81.21 21.42 -14.44
C ILE A 140 -81.32 22.22 -15.75
N ALA A 141 -80.46 21.93 -16.73
CA ALA A 141 -80.40 22.61 -18.02
C ALA A 141 -81.35 22.04 -19.09
N GLU A 142 -81.93 20.86 -18.86
CA GLU A 142 -83.07 20.27 -19.61
C GLU A 142 -84.41 20.68 -18.99
#